data_AF-A0A7S4MXT9-F1
#
_entry.id   AF-A0A7S4MXT9-F1
#
_cell.length_a   1.000
_cell.length_b   1.000
_cell.length_c   1.000
_cell.angle_alpha   90.00
_cell.angle_beta   90.00
_cell.angle_gamma   90.00
#
_symmetry.space_group_name_H-M   'P 1'
#
loop_
_entity.id
_entity.type
_entity.pdbx_description
1 polymer ?
#
loop_
_entity_poly.entity_id
_entity_poly.type
_entity_poly.pdbx_seq_one_letter_code
_entity_poly.pdbx_strand_id
1 'polypeptide(L)'
;MVTITSKMAPGAAVFLLCCVASRIGSVHSFVQPASFFPLRSKYIDMPSPVEYVDRFGSSIHTGPLLAMAEDEEVEFVKSDDGDALQALFSKFCNEDGLMTKEEVRSVPVIAELLTDGDLLPEELEDIWRAAPKFPDVDDKMERVDVDSFVQIYRDIDDIFEDDEKEAESVPAKSDEESAVEKLAVKDNDAGVTDDVVETDEDETTAGDEKELEIVFQSICDEAGLVSLDALRKWDEVADLISEGMLGEDEFDRIWGQTPRSPGSPEELDLDGFLSFNLDLDDLFVFDDQEEDDKDASDDIESSGDGPVLQKRSMVVGDDLPPGVIFAELADDDFLVGFDDLKRWGELQEMLDGGDLLPLELQNMFEQVKTAPGTSDKLNEDDFIALYENIDAMFEEDDDEDDAGSIEPASSLPEQASVKSDLLSFVAEMNSDEERLPCGLESTDREQTLVLNMVSVLESQPSNVVQQRGGKLEQADLTGEWELLYSSSSAMKFNKGLSGLGGSFPNGKFGGLKQKLEASKFMSDVEYVERIDIPAGQSFDVTVNGDWSLRGSINIFSGDPTTVLNVAPERVEYGFTSTRADHWKSVGPLNVLDITYLDDDLRIMRGNTSTDTVFVFKRC
;
A
#
# COMPACT_ATOMS: atom_id res chain seq x y z
N MET A 1 8.07 75.60 18.38
CA MET A 1 8.66 74.85 17.26
C MET A 1 9.33 73.61 17.85
N VAL A 2 8.84 72.44 17.44
CA VAL A 2 9.35 71.07 17.64
C VAL A 2 10.25 70.84 18.86
N THR A 3 9.65 70.23 19.89
CA THR A 3 10.33 69.80 21.11
C THR A 3 10.59 68.30 21.01
N ILE A 4 11.87 67.91 20.94
CA ILE A 4 12.33 66.52 21.06
C ILE A 4 12.62 66.28 22.54
N THR A 5 11.97 65.29 23.15
CA THR A 5 12.37 64.76 24.46
C THR A 5 12.41 63.25 24.45
N SER A 6 13.62 62.75 24.60
CA SER A 6 14.00 61.40 25.05
C SER A 6 13.40 61.09 26.43
N LYS A 7 13.02 59.81 26.65
CA LYS A 7 13.08 59.18 27.98
C LYS A 7 13.03 57.64 27.88
N MET A 8 14.07 57.02 28.42
CA MET A 8 14.19 55.61 28.82
C MET A 8 13.18 55.25 29.93
N ALA A 9 12.81 53.97 30.02
CA ALA A 9 12.27 53.35 31.22
C ALA A 9 12.92 51.97 31.48
N PRO A 10 13.31 51.63 32.72
CA PRO A 10 13.92 50.35 33.10
C PRO A 10 13.00 49.45 33.96
N GLY A 11 13.35 48.16 34.04
CA GLY A 11 13.50 47.48 35.33
C GLY A 11 12.37 46.56 35.82
N ALA A 12 12.72 45.27 35.92
CA ALA A 12 11.97 44.13 36.46
C ALA A 12 11.74 44.16 37.99
N ALA A 13 10.83 43.30 38.49
CA ALA A 13 11.08 42.28 39.54
C ALA A 13 9.83 41.89 40.39
N VAL A 14 9.60 40.56 40.48
CA VAL A 14 9.22 39.74 41.67
C VAL A 14 7.84 39.92 42.31
N PHE A 15 7.05 38.82 42.37
CA PHE A 15 6.18 38.52 43.51
C PHE A 15 6.06 37.01 43.75
N LEU A 16 6.26 36.58 45.01
CA LEU A 16 6.26 35.22 45.51
C LEU A 16 5.53 35.22 46.88
N LEU A 17 4.59 34.27 47.04
CA LEU A 17 3.97 33.69 48.25
C LEU A 17 3.08 34.48 49.26
N CYS A 18 2.09 33.69 49.76
CA CYS A 18 1.47 33.61 51.10
C CYS A 18 0.08 34.23 51.37
N CYS A 19 -0.91 33.36 51.63
CA CYS A 19 -1.75 33.23 52.87
C CYS A 19 -2.92 32.24 52.57
N VAL A 20 -3.00 31.02 53.14
CA VAL A 20 -3.37 30.59 54.51
C VAL A 20 -4.87 30.80 54.91
N ALA A 21 -5.60 29.68 54.85
CA ALA A 21 -6.50 29.04 55.82
C ALA A 21 -7.73 29.75 56.46
N SER A 22 -8.89 29.06 56.40
CA SER A 22 -9.95 28.85 57.43
C SER A 22 -11.27 28.49 56.71
N ARG A 23 -12.19 27.59 57.11
CA ARG A 23 -12.58 26.96 58.39
C ARG A 23 -13.54 25.78 58.05
N ILE A 24 -13.37 24.60 58.64
CA ILE A 24 -14.17 23.99 59.74
C ILE A 24 -15.67 23.75 59.42
N GLY A 25 -16.04 22.45 59.41
CA GLY A 25 -17.42 21.96 59.48
C GLY A 25 -17.49 20.42 59.63
N SER A 26 -17.15 19.92 60.82
CA SER A 26 -17.52 18.58 61.34
C SER A 26 -19.07 18.48 61.48
N VAL A 27 -19.79 17.34 61.49
CA VAL A 27 -19.72 16.18 62.41
C VAL A 27 -20.66 15.04 61.97
N HIS A 28 -20.32 13.81 62.37
CA HIS A 28 -21.18 12.64 62.74
C HIS A 28 -21.91 11.84 61.65
N SER A 29 -22.03 10.50 61.62
CA SER A 29 -21.47 9.28 62.27
C SER A 29 -22.63 8.27 62.35
N PHE A 30 -22.50 7.04 61.86
CA PHE A 30 -23.22 5.80 62.28
C PHE A 30 -22.64 4.66 61.41
N VAL A 31 -21.81 3.71 61.87
CA VAL A 31 -21.98 2.61 62.84
C VAL A 31 -23.06 1.60 62.42
N GLN A 32 -22.71 0.52 61.71
CA GLN A 32 -22.51 -0.84 62.24
C GLN A 32 -22.16 -1.87 61.13
N PRO A 33 -21.37 -2.93 61.48
CA PRO A 33 -21.07 -4.08 60.62
C PRO A 33 -21.88 -5.34 61.02
N ALA A 34 -22.13 -6.25 60.08
CA ALA A 34 -22.59 -7.62 60.35
C ALA A 34 -22.33 -8.51 59.11
N SER A 35 -21.35 -9.42 59.17
CA SER A 35 -21.49 -10.89 59.39
C SER A 35 -21.95 -11.67 58.14
N PHE A 36 -21.08 -12.47 57.48
CA PHE A 36 -20.70 -13.88 57.76
C PHE A 36 -21.62 -14.96 57.11
N PHE A 37 -20.95 -15.90 56.41
CA PHE A 37 -21.34 -17.26 55.94
C PHE A 37 -22.17 -17.43 54.64
N PRO A 38 -22.12 -18.60 53.97
CA PRO A 38 -20.96 -19.46 53.61
C PRO A 38 -20.95 -19.91 52.12
N LEU A 39 -19.75 -20.36 51.71
CA LEU A 39 -19.51 -21.24 50.55
C LEU A 39 -20.35 -22.53 50.64
N ARG A 40 -21.03 -22.88 49.54
CA ARG A 40 -21.57 -24.22 49.28
C ARG A 40 -20.86 -24.83 48.07
N SER A 41 -19.96 -25.76 48.39
CA SER A 41 -19.51 -26.84 47.51
C SER A 41 -20.71 -27.64 46.99
N LYS A 42 -20.76 -27.89 45.68
CA LYS A 42 -21.53 -28.97 45.08
C LYS A 42 -20.58 -29.83 44.27
N TYR A 43 -20.22 -30.96 44.87
CA TYR A 43 -19.77 -32.16 44.17
C TYR A 43 -20.87 -32.62 43.20
N ILE A 44 -20.50 -32.90 41.96
CA ILE A 44 -21.33 -33.69 41.03
C ILE A 44 -20.77 -35.11 41.06
N ASP A 45 -21.65 -36.04 41.44
CA ASP A 45 -21.44 -37.48 41.51
C ASP A 45 -21.23 -38.08 40.10
N MET A 46 -20.14 -38.83 39.92
CA MET A 46 -20.02 -39.84 38.89
C MET A 46 -20.80 -41.10 39.31
N PRO A 47 -21.50 -41.79 38.38
CA PRO A 47 -21.88 -43.18 38.58
C PRO A 47 -21.07 -44.13 37.67
N SER A 48 -20.41 -45.07 38.33
CA SER A 48 -19.93 -46.36 37.81
C SER A 48 -20.02 -47.35 38.99
N PRO A 49 -20.07 -48.69 38.82
CA PRO A 49 -20.32 -49.55 37.65
C PRO A 49 -21.37 -50.66 37.96
N VAL A 50 -21.97 -51.30 36.96
CA VAL A 50 -22.42 -52.71 37.10
C VAL A 50 -22.21 -53.51 35.82
N GLU A 51 -21.56 -54.65 36.03
CA GLU A 51 -21.18 -55.75 35.16
C GLU A 51 -22.36 -56.43 34.43
N TYR A 52 -22.09 -56.98 33.23
CA TYR A 52 -22.65 -58.28 32.85
C TYR A 52 -21.68 -59.03 31.92
N VAL A 53 -21.40 -60.28 32.31
CA VAL A 53 -20.44 -61.22 31.72
C VAL A 53 -21.16 -62.26 30.85
N ASP A 54 -20.47 -62.72 29.80
CA ASP A 54 -20.66 -63.95 28.99
C ASP A 54 -21.91 -64.05 28.07
N ARG A 55 -21.83 -64.53 26.81
CA ARG A 55 -21.21 -65.80 26.36
C ARG A 55 -21.28 -65.99 24.83
N PHE A 56 -20.32 -66.76 24.28
CA PHE A 56 -20.19 -67.38 22.93
C PHE A 56 -19.82 -66.42 21.77
N GLY A 57 -18.78 -66.60 20.95
CA GLY A 57 -17.94 -67.75 20.61
C GLY A 57 -18.18 -68.15 19.15
N SER A 58 -17.29 -67.81 18.21
CA SER A 58 -16.83 -68.65 17.06
C SER A 58 -16.02 -67.86 16.02
N SER A 59 -14.75 -68.25 15.92
CA SER A 59 -13.84 -68.26 14.77
C SER A 59 -14.44 -68.03 13.37
N ILE A 60 -13.97 -66.99 12.66
CA ILE A 60 -13.66 -67.05 11.21
C ILE A 60 -12.45 -66.13 10.92
N HIS A 61 -11.44 -66.66 10.23
CA HIS A 61 -10.35 -65.93 9.62
C HIS A 61 -10.86 -65.10 8.43
N THR A 62 -10.66 -63.79 8.47
CA THR A 62 -10.64 -62.91 7.29
C THR A 62 -9.54 -61.87 7.51
N GLY A 63 -8.63 -61.74 6.55
CA GLY A 63 -7.48 -60.83 6.60
C GLY A 63 -7.89 -59.36 6.68
N PRO A 64 -6.94 -58.46 7.02
CA PRO A 64 -7.24 -57.05 7.20
C PRO A 64 -7.64 -56.44 5.86
N LEU A 65 -8.90 -56.02 5.76
CA LEU A 65 -9.31 -54.95 4.87
C LEU A 65 -8.58 -53.70 5.37
N LEU A 66 -7.68 -53.18 4.54
CA LEU A 66 -7.21 -51.81 4.63
C LEU A 66 -8.46 -50.94 4.47
N ALA A 67 -9.02 -50.47 5.59
CA ALA A 67 -9.97 -49.37 5.55
C ALA A 67 -9.17 -48.20 5.02
N MET A 68 -9.51 -47.73 3.82
CA MET A 68 -9.09 -46.41 3.39
C MET A 68 -9.78 -45.49 4.38
N ALA A 69 -9.01 -44.94 5.33
CA ALA A 69 -9.50 -43.83 6.13
C ALA A 69 -9.88 -42.78 5.10
N GLU A 70 -11.15 -42.42 5.08
CA GLU A 70 -11.59 -41.24 4.34
C GLU A 70 -10.78 -40.10 4.94
N ASP A 71 -9.96 -39.43 4.12
CA ASP A 71 -9.22 -38.24 4.52
C ASP A 71 -10.28 -37.20 4.88
N GLU A 72 -10.51 -37.08 6.19
CA GLU A 72 -11.43 -36.13 6.76
C GLU A 72 -10.74 -34.77 6.63
N GLU A 73 -11.11 -34.01 5.61
CA GLU A 73 -10.66 -32.64 5.38
C GLU A 73 -10.87 -31.86 6.69
N VAL A 74 -9.76 -31.44 7.30
CA VAL A 74 -9.79 -30.68 8.55
C VAL A 74 -9.94 -29.22 8.18
N GLU A 75 -11.15 -28.69 8.27
CA GLU A 75 -11.46 -27.28 8.04
C GLU A 75 -10.67 -26.37 9.02
N PHE A 76 -10.24 -25.21 8.54
CA PHE A 76 -9.53 -24.21 9.35
C PHE A 76 -10.38 -23.81 10.57
N VAL A 77 -9.81 -23.91 11.77
CA VAL A 77 -10.51 -23.62 13.01
C VAL A 77 -10.21 -22.18 13.40
N LYS A 78 -11.23 -21.32 13.50
CA LYS A 78 -11.05 -19.93 13.96
C LYS A 78 -10.37 -19.87 15.32
N SER A 79 -9.43 -18.93 15.50
CA SER A 79 -8.62 -18.79 16.72
C SER A 79 -9.43 -18.52 18.00
N ASP A 80 -10.67 -18.03 17.84
CA ASP A 80 -11.64 -17.80 18.92
C ASP A 80 -12.36 -19.07 19.42
N ASP A 81 -12.36 -20.17 18.65
CA ASP A 81 -13.02 -21.42 19.03
C ASP A 81 -12.07 -22.34 19.83
N GLY A 82 -11.92 -22.01 21.12
CA GLY A 82 -11.05 -22.75 22.03
C GLY A 82 -11.40 -24.25 22.18
N ASP A 83 -12.67 -24.63 22.04
CA ASP A 83 -13.09 -26.05 22.14
C ASP A 83 -12.62 -26.85 20.92
N ALA A 84 -12.71 -26.25 19.72
CA ALA A 84 -12.23 -26.85 18.49
C ALA A 84 -10.69 -26.93 18.45
N LEU A 85 -9.99 -25.88 18.89
CA LEU A 85 -8.52 -25.90 19.03
C LEU A 85 -8.06 -26.93 20.05
N GLN A 86 -8.78 -27.10 21.16
CA GLN A 86 -8.47 -28.14 22.14
C GLN A 86 -8.66 -29.56 21.57
N ALA A 87 -9.69 -29.76 20.74
CA ALA A 87 -9.89 -31.03 20.04
C ALA A 87 -8.78 -31.31 19.02
N LEU A 88 -8.35 -30.27 18.29
CA LEU A 88 -7.23 -30.34 17.35
C LEU A 88 -5.93 -30.68 18.10
N PHE A 89 -5.60 -29.96 19.17
CA PHE A 89 -4.45 -30.25 20.02
C PHE A 89 -4.48 -31.70 20.53
N SER A 90 -5.63 -32.17 21.02
CA SER A 90 -5.78 -33.54 21.54
C SER A 90 -5.55 -34.63 20.49
N LYS A 91 -5.69 -34.31 19.20
CA LYS A 91 -5.45 -35.23 18.08
C LYS A 91 -3.96 -35.36 17.75
N PHE A 92 -3.18 -34.31 17.98
CA PHE A 92 -1.77 -34.22 17.57
C PHE A 92 -0.78 -34.21 18.75
N CYS A 93 -1.26 -34.06 20.00
CA CYS A 93 -0.40 -34.14 21.17
C CYS A 93 0.07 -35.57 21.47
N ASN A 94 1.24 -35.67 22.08
CA ASN A 94 1.78 -36.94 22.57
C ASN A 94 1.03 -37.47 23.81
N GLU A 95 1.44 -38.63 24.32
CA GLU A 95 0.82 -39.27 25.50
C GLU A 95 0.86 -38.42 26.77
N ASP A 96 1.77 -37.44 26.85
CA ASP A 96 1.90 -36.51 27.97
C ASP A 96 0.96 -35.30 27.86
N GLY A 97 0.22 -35.17 26.75
CA GLY A 97 -0.62 -34.00 26.49
C GLY A 97 0.20 -32.76 26.14
N LEU A 98 1.35 -32.94 25.50
CA LEU A 98 2.26 -31.88 25.05
C LEU A 98 2.55 -32.03 23.55
N MET A 99 3.03 -30.96 22.91
CA MET A 99 3.46 -30.98 21.49
C MET A 99 4.90 -30.47 21.33
N THR A 100 5.71 -31.12 20.49
CA THR A 100 6.98 -30.58 19.99
C THR A 100 6.78 -29.68 18.78
N LYS A 101 7.83 -28.95 18.36
CA LYS A 101 7.77 -28.11 17.16
C LYS A 101 7.42 -28.91 15.90
N GLU A 102 7.97 -30.12 15.77
CA GLU A 102 7.69 -31.02 14.65
C GLU A 102 6.25 -31.52 14.66
N GLU A 103 5.68 -31.76 15.85
CA GLU A 103 4.27 -32.12 16.01
C GLU A 103 3.35 -30.95 15.61
N VAL A 104 3.71 -29.70 15.96
CA VAL A 104 2.98 -28.49 15.50
C VAL A 104 3.07 -28.32 13.98
N ARG A 105 4.26 -28.50 13.39
CA ARG A 105 4.45 -28.48 11.92
C ARG A 105 3.66 -29.56 11.18
N SER A 106 3.29 -30.64 11.87
CA SER A 106 2.53 -31.74 11.28
C SER A 106 1.01 -31.56 11.35
N VAL A 107 0.53 -30.49 11.99
CA VAL A 107 -0.90 -30.13 12.00
C VAL A 107 -1.31 -29.77 10.57
N PRO A 108 -2.32 -30.41 9.97
CA PRO A 108 -2.63 -30.30 8.54
C PRO A 108 -2.69 -28.86 8.03
N VAL A 109 -3.41 -27.99 8.74
CA VAL A 109 -3.56 -26.58 8.39
C VAL A 109 -2.22 -25.83 8.38
N ILE A 110 -1.38 -26.04 9.40
CA ILE A 110 -0.06 -25.38 9.48
C ILE A 110 0.88 -25.94 8.41
N ALA A 111 0.79 -27.25 8.14
CA ALA A 111 1.57 -27.90 7.09
C ALA A 111 1.20 -27.41 5.69
N GLU A 112 -0.09 -27.14 5.45
CA GLU A 112 -0.61 -26.56 4.21
C GLU A 112 -0.09 -25.13 4.02
N LEU A 113 -0.25 -24.25 5.03
CA LEU A 113 0.30 -22.87 4.98
C LEU A 113 1.82 -22.83 4.72
N LEU A 114 2.58 -23.75 5.31
CA LEU A 114 4.02 -23.88 5.06
C LEU A 114 4.35 -24.42 3.66
N THR A 115 3.46 -25.21 3.07
CA THR A 115 3.64 -25.81 1.73
C THR A 115 3.27 -24.81 0.64
N ASP A 116 2.23 -24.03 0.87
CA ASP A 116 1.73 -23.02 -0.07
C ASP A 116 2.56 -21.74 -0.03
N GLY A 117 3.37 -21.55 1.01
CA GLY A 117 4.25 -20.39 1.18
C GLY A 117 3.60 -19.23 1.93
N ASP A 118 2.33 -19.39 2.32
CA ASP A 118 1.57 -18.41 3.10
C ASP A 118 2.15 -18.18 4.50
N LEU A 119 2.80 -19.18 5.09
CA LEU A 119 3.54 -19.07 6.35
C LEU A 119 4.99 -19.50 6.14
N LEU A 120 5.95 -18.61 6.37
CA LEU A 120 7.36 -18.93 6.22
C LEU A 120 7.89 -19.82 7.37
N PRO A 121 8.83 -20.74 7.10
CA PRO A 121 9.44 -21.58 8.13
C PRO A 121 10.10 -20.79 9.28
N GLU A 122 10.58 -19.59 8.98
CA GLU A 122 11.21 -18.61 9.87
C GLU A 122 10.16 -17.92 10.76
N GLU A 123 9.03 -17.49 10.18
CA GLU A 123 7.92 -16.89 10.92
C GLU A 123 7.37 -17.87 11.95
N LEU A 124 7.18 -19.13 11.55
CA LEU A 124 6.77 -20.19 12.48
C LEU A 124 7.82 -20.44 13.56
N GLU A 125 9.12 -20.26 13.29
CA GLU A 125 10.17 -20.36 14.31
C GLU A 125 10.12 -19.18 15.30
N ASP A 126 9.82 -17.97 14.85
CA ASP A 126 9.70 -16.80 15.71
C ASP A 126 8.46 -16.86 16.60
N ILE A 127 7.31 -17.25 16.03
CA ILE A 127 6.08 -17.53 16.77
C ILE A 127 6.33 -18.66 17.79
N TRP A 128 7.01 -19.73 17.35
CA TRP A 128 7.39 -20.80 18.26
C TRP A 128 8.26 -20.27 19.40
N ARG A 129 9.30 -19.47 19.16
CA ARG A 129 10.16 -18.93 20.23
C ARG A 129 9.42 -18.02 21.20
N ALA A 130 8.45 -17.25 20.72
CA ALA A 130 7.64 -16.36 21.53
C ALA A 130 6.67 -17.13 22.46
N ALA A 131 6.14 -18.26 21.99
CA ALA A 131 5.17 -19.04 22.73
C ALA A 131 5.75 -19.62 24.05
N PRO A 132 5.01 -19.51 25.18
CA PRO A 132 5.44 -20.07 26.46
C PRO A 132 5.79 -21.56 26.33
N LYS A 133 6.96 -21.95 26.83
CA LYS A 133 7.36 -23.37 26.85
C LYS A 133 6.91 -24.02 28.13
N PHE A 134 6.42 -25.25 28.02
CA PHE A 134 6.13 -26.07 29.18
C PHE A 134 7.43 -26.25 29.98
N PRO A 135 7.42 -26.01 31.30
CA PRO A 135 8.62 -26.09 32.14
C PRO A 135 8.96 -27.55 32.36
N ASP A 136 9.55 -28.15 31.34
CA ASP A 136 9.96 -29.53 31.37
C ASP A 136 11.26 -29.71 32.15
N VAL A 137 11.44 -30.87 32.78
CA VAL A 137 12.52 -31.09 33.75
C VAL A 137 13.89 -31.33 33.07
N ASP A 138 13.88 -31.58 31.76
CA ASP A 138 15.07 -31.79 30.94
C ASP A 138 15.09 -30.77 29.78
N ASP A 139 16.00 -29.79 29.85
CA ASP A 139 16.21 -28.65 28.90
C ASP A 139 16.50 -29.03 27.42
N LYS A 140 16.22 -30.27 27.00
CA LYS A 140 16.62 -30.80 25.70
C LYS A 140 15.53 -30.83 24.65
N MET A 141 14.26 -30.73 25.05
CA MET A 141 13.13 -30.73 24.13
C MET A 141 12.13 -29.69 24.58
N GLU A 142 12.03 -28.62 23.81
CA GLU A 142 10.98 -27.64 24.02
C GLU A 142 9.65 -28.25 23.63
N ARG A 143 8.69 -28.17 24.55
CA ARG A 143 7.32 -28.67 24.36
C ARG A 143 6.33 -27.59 24.77
N VAL A 144 5.18 -27.58 24.13
CA VAL A 144 4.07 -26.67 24.42
C VAL A 144 2.88 -27.45 24.94
N ASP A 145 2.15 -26.89 25.90
CA ASP A 145 0.84 -27.39 26.33
C ASP A 145 -0.29 -26.79 25.49
N VAL A 146 -1.53 -27.12 25.83
CA VAL A 146 -2.71 -26.67 25.08
C VAL A 146 -2.83 -25.15 25.04
N ASP A 147 -2.55 -24.45 26.15
CA ASP A 147 -2.66 -22.99 26.23
C ASP A 147 -1.62 -22.32 25.32
N SER A 148 -0.40 -22.87 25.32
CA SER A 148 0.69 -22.39 24.49
C SER A 148 0.49 -22.71 23.01
N PHE A 149 -0.15 -23.83 22.67
CA PHE A 149 -0.57 -24.14 21.30
C PHE A 149 -1.66 -23.18 20.79
N VAL A 150 -2.64 -22.84 21.64
CA VAL A 150 -3.66 -21.84 21.29
C VAL A 150 -3.03 -20.47 21.03
N GLN A 151 -2.00 -20.09 21.79
CA GLN A 151 -1.26 -18.85 21.52
C GLN A 151 -0.54 -18.90 20.16
N ILE A 152 0.15 -20.00 19.84
CA ILE A 152 0.79 -20.17 18.53
C ILE A 152 -0.24 -20.03 17.41
N TYR A 153 -1.42 -20.64 17.55
CA TYR A 153 -2.46 -20.59 16.53
C TYR A 153 -3.03 -19.17 16.37
N ARG A 154 -3.15 -18.40 17.45
CA ARG A 154 -3.54 -16.98 17.41
C ARG A 154 -2.49 -16.10 16.77
N ASP A 155 -1.23 -16.30 17.12
CA ASP A 155 -0.13 -15.52 16.53
C ASP A 155 -0.01 -15.80 15.02
N ILE A 156 -0.35 -17.02 14.56
CA ILE A 156 -0.48 -17.35 13.14
C ILE A 156 -1.70 -16.65 12.53
N ASP A 157 -2.88 -16.76 13.15
CA ASP A 157 -4.13 -16.12 12.67
C ASP A 157 -3.98 -14.58 12.57
N ASP A 158 -3.30 -13.95 13.53
CA ASP A 158 -3.01 -12.52 13.56
C ASP A 158 -2.15 -12.05 12.37
N ILE A 159 -1.28 -12.91 11.83
CA ILE A 159 -0.47 -12.60 10.63
C ILE A 159 -1.39 -12.48 9.39
N PHE A 160 -2.43 -13.32 9.31
CA PHE A 160 -3.36 -13.33 8.18
C PHE A 160 -4.54 -12.37 8.36
N GLU A 161 -4.88 -12.03 9.60
CA GLU A 161 -5.96 -11.08 9.92
C GLU A 161 -5.65 -9.63 9.54
N ASP A 162 -4.39 -9.28 9.26
CA ASP A 162 -4.00 -7.96 8.79
C ASP A 162 -4.27 -7.76 7.28
N ASP A 163 -4.43 -8.84 6.50
CA ASP A 163 -4.69 -8.77 5.06
C ASP A 163 -6.19 -8.81 4.70
N GLU A 164 -7.05 -9.42 5.53
CA GLU A 164 -8.50 -9.54 5.24
C GLU A 164 -9.37 -8.36 5.74
N LYS A 165 -8.80 -7.37 6.44
CA LYS A 165 -9.57 -6.25 7.05
C LYS A 165 -9.90 -5.08 6.12
N GLU A 166 -9.97 -5.31 4.80
CA GLU A 166 -10.45 -4.29 3.85
C GLU A 166 -11.99 -4.22 3.67
N ALA A 167 -12.83 -5.08 4.27
CA ALA A 167 -14.26 -5.08 3.89
C ALA A 167 -15.37 -5.09 4.97
N GLU A 168 -15.12 -5.28 6.27
CA GLU A 168 -16.25 -5.31 7.24
C GLU A 168 -16.04 -4.47 8.51
N SER A 169 -16.79 -3.38 8.60
CA SER A 169 -16.91 -2.54 9.79
C SER A 169 -17.96 -3.10 10.78
N VAL A 170 -17.52 -3.56 11.95
CA VAL A 170 -18.43 -3.96 13.07
C VAL A 170 -17.84 -3.50 14.43
N PRO A 171 -18.67 -3.06 15.41
CA PRO A 171 -18.25 -2.08 16.42
C PRO A 171 -17.72 -2.66 17.75
N ALA A 172 -16.88 -1.85 18.39
CA ALA A 172 -16.14 -2.10 19.62
C ALA A 172 -16.96 -2.41 20.90
N LYS A 173 -16.50 -3.41 21.66
CA LYS A 173 -16.51 -3.57 23.14
C LYS A 173 -15.42 -4.61 23.50
N SER A 174 -14.66 -4.59 24.58
CA SER A 174 -14.38 -3.67 25.70
C SER A 174 -13.29 -4.35 26.55
N ASP A 175 -12.29 -3.56 26.99
CA ASP A 175 -11.45 -3.65 28.20
C ASP A 175 -11.07 -5.01 28.82
N GLU A 176 -9.77 -5.29 28.97
CA GLU A 176 -9.09 -5.38 30.30
C GLU A 176 -7.55 -5.51 30.22
N GLU A 177 -6.90 -4.96 31.26
CA GLU A 177 -5.48 -4.70 31.47
C GLU A 177 -4.56 -5.94 31.60
N SER A 178 -3.28 -5.81 31.22
CA SER A 178 -2.18 -6.35 32.05
C SER A 178 -0.84 -5.66 31.79
N ALA A 179 -0.10 -5.42 32.86
CA ALA A 179 1.15 -4.69 32.95
C ALA A 179 2.22 -5.55 33.64
N VAL A 180 3.41 -5.75 33.05
CA VAL A 180 4.65 -6.20 33.73
C VAL A 180 5.86 -5.77 32.87
N GLU A 181 6.67 -4.79 33.22
CA GLU A 181 7.82 -4.75 34.15
C GLU A 181 9.18 -5.16 33.54
N LYS A 182 10.13 -4.22 33.67
CA LYS A 182 11.51 -4.19 33.16
C LYS A 182 12.41 -5.22 33.84
N LEU A 183 13.32 -5.82 33.06
CA LEU A 183 14.58 -6.37 33.60
C LEU A 183 15.80 -5.88 32.82
N ALA A 184 16.74 -5.34 33.59
CA ALA A 184 18.07 -4.94 33.20
C ALA A 184 19.02 -6.14 33.20
N VAL A 185 19.86 -6.27 32.19
CA VAL A 185 21.04 -7.16 32.21
C VAL A 185 22.30 -6.34 31.94
N LYS A 186 23.30 -6.65 32.75
CA LYS A 186 24.60 -5.99 32.88
C LYS A 186 25.59 -6.46 31.83
N ASP A 187 26.46 -5.51 31.51
CA ASP A 187 27.80 -5.65 30.94
C ASP A 187 28.52 -6.95 31.30
N ASN A 188 29.10 -7.59 30.27
CA ASN A 188 30.37 -8.28 30.41
C ASN A 188 31.25 -8.11 29.18
N ASP A 189 32.44 -7.60 29.50
CA ASP A 189 33.64 -7.31 28.75
C ASP A 189 34.47 -8.58 28.45
N ALA A 190 34.90 -8.72 27.18
CA ALA A 190 36.11 -9.36 26.66
C ALA A 190 35.85 -9.71 25.17
N GLY A 191 36.51 -9.14 24.16
CA GLY A 191 37.95 -8.94 24.04
C GLY A 191 38.55 -10.00 23.11
N VAL A 192 38.24 -9.95 21.81
CA VAL A 192 39.00 -10.64 20.75
C VAL A 192 39.05 -9.73 19.52
N THR A 193 40.27 -9.41 19.12
CA THR A 193 40.65 -8.70 17.90
C THR A 193 40.78 -9.70 16.76
N ASP A 194 40.08 -9.48 15.65
CA ASP A 194 40.56 -9.92 14.34
C ASP A 194 40.17 -8.88 13.29
N ASP A 195 41.15 -8.45 12.51
CA ASP A 195 41.01 -7.49 11.40
C ASP A 195 40.20 -8.16 10.28
N VAL A 196 38.90 -7.89 10.23
CA VAL A 196 38.09 -8.04 9.02
C VAL A 196 37.80 -6.61 8.54
N VAL A 197 38.24 -6.33 7.32
CA VAL A 197 37.85 -5.11 6.61
C VAL A 197 36.38 -5.30 6.27
N GLU A 198 35.50 -4.78 7.12
CA GLU A 198 34.08 -4.60 6.80
C GLU A 198 34.03 -3.58 5.65
N THR A 199 33.81 -4.07 4.44
CA THR A 199 33.20 -3.28 3.39
C THR A 199 31.80 -2.95 3.87
N ASP A 200 31.46 -1.66 3.97
CA ASP A 200 30.10 -1.18 4.21
C ASP A 200 29.24 -1.55 2.98
N GLU A 201 28.92 -2.84 2.84
CA GLU A 201 27.92 -3.35 1.92
C GLU A 201 26.55 -3.02 2.51
N ASP A 202 25.66 -2.51 1.65
CA ASP A 202 24.33 -2.06 2.04
C ASP A 202 23.56 -3.24 2.67
N GLU A 203 22.94 -3.01 3.83
CA GLU A 203 22.29 -4.08 4.63
C GLU A 203 21.14 -4.74 3.85
N THR A 204 20.62 -4.06 2.81
CA THR A 204 19.62 -4.57 1.87
C THR A 204 20.20 -5.62 0.90
N THR A 205 21.36 -5.36 0.29
CA THR A 205 21.97 -6.27 -0.69
C THR A 205 22.34 -7.62 -0.07
N ALA A 206 22.71 -7.63 1.22
CA ALA A 206 23.04 -8.84 1.96
C ALA A 206 21.81 -9.70 2.34
N GLY A 207 20.59 -9.17 2.23
CA GLY A 207 19.35 -9.91 2.38
C GLY A 207 19.04 -10.70 1.12
N ASP A 208 18.99 -10.00 0.00
CA ASP A 208 18.64 -10.54 -1.32
C ASP A 208 19.60 -11.66 -1.75
N GLU A 209 20.90 -11.53 -1.47
CA GLU A 209 21.88 -12.58 -1.77
C GLU A 209 21.59 -13.92 -1.04
N LYS A 210 21.04 -13.88 0.18
CA LYS A 210 20.73 -15.11 0.94
C LYS A 210 19.50 -15.82 0.41
N GLU A 211 18.51 -15.08 -0.04
CA GLU A 211 17.32 -15.64 -0.68
C GLU A 211 17.71 -16.34 -1.98
N LEU A 212 18.55 -15.68 -2.79
CA LEU A 212 19.10 -16.27 -4.02
C LEU A 212 19.99 -17.49 -3.75
N GLU A 213 20.73 -17.54 -2.63
CA GLU A 213 21.46 -18.75 -2.21
C GLU A 213 20.54 -19.95 -1.93
N ILE A 214 19.37 -19.71 -1.32
CA ILE A 214 18.37 -20.75 -1.06
C ILE A 214 17.78 -21.26 -2.38
N VAL A 215 17.44 -20.34 -3.29
CA VAL A 215 16.95 -20.68 -4.63
C VAL A 215 18.00 -21.48 -5.39
N PHE A 216 19.25 -21.03 -5.41
CA PHE A 216 20.36 -21.75 -6.04
C PHE A 216 20.45 -23.20 -5.56
N GLN A 217 20.36 -23.42 -4.24
CA GLN A 217 20.37 -24.76 -3.65
C GLN A 217 19.20 -25.62 -4.13
N SER A 218 18.03 -25.03 -4.40
CA SER A 218 16.85 -25.74 -4.88
C SER A 218 16.95 -26.19 -6.35
N ILE A 219 17.64 -25.42 -7.19
CA ILE A 219 17.75 -25.68 -8.65
C ILE A 219 19.07 -26.35 -9.06
N CYS A 220 20.09 -26.35 -8.20
CA CYS A 220 21.39 -26.96 -8.50
C CYS A 220 21.33 -28.50 -8.50
N ASP A 221 22.24 -29.12 -9.25
CA ASP A 221 22.39 -30.56 -9.31
C ASP A 221 23.20 -31.13 -8.12
N GLU A 222 23.43 -32.45 -8.11
CA GLU A 222 24.25 -33.09 -7.05
C GLU A 222 25.70 -32.58 -6.98
N ALA A 223 26.19 -31.90 -8.03
CA ALA A 223 27.51 -31.29 -8.06
C ALA A 223 27.50 -29.84 -7.53
N GLY A 224 26.34 -29.30 -7.20
CA GLY A 224 26.17 -27.90 -6.79
C GLY A 224 26.31 -26.94 -7.97
N LEU A 225 25.89 -27.37 -9.17
CA LEU A 225 25.95 -26.58 -10.40
C LEU A 225 24.56 -26.45 -11.03
N VAL A 226 24.30 -25.33 -11.70
CA VAL A 226 23.03 -25.04 -12.40
C VAL A 226 23.23 -25.11 -13.90
N SER A 227 22.49 -26.00 -14.56
CA SER A 227 22.49 -26.13 -16.03
C SER A 227 21.51 -25.14 -16.69
N LEU A 228 21.73 -24.82 -17.98
CA LEU A 228 20.82 -23.96 -18.77
C LEU A 228 19.36 -24.44 -18.71
N ASP A 229 19.15 -25.75 -18.83
CA ASP A 229 17.81 -26.35 -18.81
C ASP A 229 17.16 -26.31 -17.42
N ALA A 230 17.96 -26.27 -16.35
CA ALA A 230 17.46 -26.11 -14.99
C ALA A 230 17.05 -24.66 -14.74
N LEU A 231 17.90 -23.71 -15.13
CA LEU A 231 17.62 -22.28 -14.99
C LEU A 231 16.41 -21.84 -15.83
N ARG A 232 16.26 -22.37 -17.05
CA ARG A 232 15.10 -22.09 -17.91
C ARG A 232 13.77 -22.64 -17.36
N LYS A 233 13.83 -23.58 -16.41
CA LYS A 233 12.64 -24.18 -15.76
C LYS A 233 12.39 -23.63 -14.37
N TRP A 234 13.25 -22.75 -13.88
CA TRP A 234 12.99 -22.02 -12.66
C TRP A 234 11.79 -21.11 -12.91
N ASP A 235 10.80 -21.16 -12.02
CA ASP A 235 9.46 -20.60 -12.24
C ASP A 235 9.53 -19.10 -12.62
N GLU A 236 10.36 -18.30 -11.94
CA GLU A 236 10.54 -16.87 -12.26
C GLU A 236 11.00 -16.61 -13.70
N VAL A 237 12.03 -17.33 -14.17
CA VAL A 237 12.53 -17.20 -15.55
C VAL A 237 11.52 -17.75 -16.56
N ALA A 238 10.84 -18.85 -16.21
CA ALA A 238 9.83 -19.45 -17.07
C ALA A 238 8.63 -18.50 -17.27
N ASP A 239 8.21 -17.82 -16.21
CA ASP A 239 7.13 -16.85 -16.20
C ASP A 239 7.50 -15.62 -17.04
N LEU A 240 8.68 -15.03 -16.81
CA LEU A 240 9.20 -13.90 -17.60
C LEU A 240 9.24 -14.20 -19.12
N ILE A 241 9.64 -15.42 -19.50
CA ILE A 241 9.64 -15.85 -20.91
C ILE A 241 8.22 -16.05 -21.43
N SER A 242 7.32 -16.62 -20.62
CA SER A 242 5.95 -16.93 -21.03
C SER A 242 5.09 -15.67 -21.19
N GLU A 243 5.31 -14.67 -20.36
CA GLU A 243 4.66 -13.36 -20.38
C GLU A 243 5.27 -12.44 -21.46
N GLY A 244 6.40 -12.82 -22.04
CA GLY A 244 7.08 -12.06 -23.07
C GLY A 244 7.86 -10.86 -22.53
N MET A 245 8.10 -10.80 -21.22
CA MET A 245 8.95 -9.78 -20.57
C MET A 245 10.45 -10.07 -20.78
N LEU A 246 10.81 -11.33 -21.04
CA LEU A 246 12.17 -11.75 -21.38
C LEU A 246 12.18 -12.55 -22.69
N GLY A 247 12.80 -12.02 -23.75
CA GLY A 247 12.94 -12.75 -25.01
C GLY A 247 13.84 -13.98 -24.88
N GLU A 248 13.54 -15.08 -25.61
CA GLU A 248 14.41 -16.27 -25.61
C GLU A 248 15.86 -15.94 -26.04
N ASP A 249 16.03 -14.97 -26.94
CA ASP A 249 17.32 -14.49 -27.41
C ASP A 249 18.04 -13.60 -26.38
N GLU A 250 17.29 -12.85 -25.57
CA GLU A 250 17.82 -12.06 -24.46
C GLU A 250 18.30 -12.96 -23.32
N PHE A 251 17.51 -13.96 -22.97
CA PHE A 251 17.89 -15.01 -22.03
C PHE A 251 19.17 -15.72 -22.48
N ASP A 252 19.23 -16.19 -23.74
CA ASP A 252 20.43 -16.85 -24.28
C ASP A 252 21.64 -15.91 -24.33
N ARG A 253 21.42 -14.60 -24.52
CA ARG A 253 22.46 -13.56 -24.49
C ARG A 253 23.03 -13.37 -23.10
N ILE A 254 22.19 -13.15 -22.08
CA ILE A 254 22.63 -13.01 -20.68
C ILE A 254 23.35 -14.28 -20.27
N TRP A 255 22.74 -15.44 -20.48
CA TRP A 255 23.34 -16.73 -20.17
C TRP A 255 24.73 -16.85 -20.79
N GLY A 256 24.91 -16.48 -22.06
CA GLY A 256 26.20 -16.55 -22.76
C GLY A 256 27.28 -15.60 -22.22
N GLN A 257 26.90 -14.53 -21.53
CA GLN A 257 27.80 -13.55 -20.92
C GLN A 257 28.19 -13.91 -19.48
N THR A 258 27.30 -14.60 -18.76
CA THR A 258 27.52 -14.99 -17.37
C THR A 258 28.77 -15.87 -17.19
N PRO A 259 29.64 -15.57 -16.21
CA PRO A 259 30.79 -16.41 -15.86
C PRO A 259 30.39 -17.86 -15.53
N ARG A 260 31.14 -18.83 -16.07
CA ARG A 260 30.92 -20.27 -15.84
C ARG A 260 31.76 -20.81 -14.71
N SER A 261 31.30 -21.91 -14.12
CA SER A 261 32.05 -22.56 -13.05
C SER A 261 33.42 -23.09 -13.53
N PRO A 262 34.51 -22.95 -12.73
CA PRO A 262 35.82 -23.48 -13.05
C PRO A 262 35.85 -25.02 -13.17
N GLY A 263 35.53 -25.54 -14.35
CA GLY A 263 35.52 -26.98 -14.62
C GLY A 263 34.32 -27.47 -15.42
N SER A 264 33.27 -26.65 -15.54
CA SER A 264 32.10 -26.93 -16.38
C SER A 264 31.87 -25.77 -17.37
N PRO A 265 31.97 -26.00 -18.69
CA PRO A 265 31.80 -24.93 -19.67
C PRO A 265 30.35 -24.49 -19.88
N GLU A 266 29.38 -25.25 -19.36
CA GLU A 266 27.95 -25.10 -19.65
C GLU A 266 27.10 -24.97 -18.38
N GLU A 267 27.72 -24.85 -17.20
CA GLU A 267 27.00 -24.79 -15.92
C GLU A 267 27.52 -23.62 -15.06
N LEU A 268 26.63 -23.08 -14.24
CA LEU A 268 26.91 -22.00 -13.29
C LEU A 268 27.15 -22.58 -11.89
N ASP A 269 28.16 -22.07 -11.19
CA ASP A 269 28.25 -22.16 -9.74
C ASP A 269 27.49 -21.00 -9.08
N LEU A 270 27.53 -20.91 -7.75
CA LEU A 270 26.81 -19.88 -7.00
C LEU A 270 27.17 -18.46 -7.47
N ASP A 271 28.46 -18.18 -7.62
CA ASP A 271 28.94 -16.87 -8.11
C ASP A 271 28.41 -16.57 -9.52
N GLY A 272 28.40 -17.57 -10.41
CA GLY A 272 27.81 -17.44 -11.74
C GLY A 272 26.30 -17.21 -11.70
N PHE A 273 25.56 -17.85 -10.80
CA PHE A 273 24.12 -17.66 -10.64
C PHE A 273 23.76 -16.27 -10.09
N LEU A 274 24.50 -15.78 -9.09
CA LEU A 274 24.31 -14.41 -8.58
C LEU A 274 24.61 -13.37 -9.67
N SER A 275 25.67 -13.58 -10.46
CA SER A 275 25.98 -12.71 -11.61
C SER A 275 24.89 -12.75 -12.69
N PHE A 276 24.23 -13.89 -12.90
CA PHE A 276 23.11 -13.99 -13.84
C PHE A 276 21.92 -13.14 -13.39
N ASN A 277 21.59 -13.18 -12.09
CA ASN A 277 20.48 -12.39 -11.53
C ASN A 277 20.76 -10.88 -11.60
N LEU A 278 22.00 -10.45 -11.33
CA LEU A 278 22.40 -9.04 -11.53
C LEU A 278 22.23 -8.58 -12.99
N ASP A 279 22.67 -9.40 -13.96
CA ASP A 279 22.49 -9.08 -15.39
C ASP A 279 21.01 -9.12 -15.81
N LEU A 280 20.18 -9.91 -15.12
CA LEU A 280 18.74 -9.99 -15.34
C LEU A 280 18.04 -8.74 -14.79
N ASP A 281 18.36 -8.32 -13.57
CA ASP A 281 17.85 -7.09 -12.95
C ASP A 281 18.20 -5.86 -13.77
N ASP A 282 19.43 -5.79 -14.30
CA ASP A 282 19.89 -4.70 -15.18
C ASP A 282 19.03 -4.56 -16.47
N LEU A 283 18.33 -5.61 -16.92
CA LEU A 283 17.36 -5.47 -18.03
C LEU A 283 16.10 -4.71 -17.63
N PHE A 284 15.75 -4.76 -16.35
CA PHE A 284 14.53 -4.16 -15.79
C PHE A 284 14.82 -2.88 -15.02
N VAL A 285 16.09 -2.45 -14.93
CA VAL A 285 16.43 -1.08 -14.57
C VAL A 285 15.96 -0.19 -15.72
N PHE A 286 14.71 0.28 -15.61
CA PHE A 286 14.21 1.35 -16.46
C PHE A 286 15.17 2.52 -16.29
N ASP A 287 15.89 2.88 -17.35
CA ASP A 287 16.67 4.10 -17.40
C ASP A 287 15.69 5.28 -17.25
N ASP A 288 15.31 5.62 -16.02
CA ASP A 288 14.59 6.85 -15.64
C ASP A 288 15.44 8.12 -15.95
N GLN A 289 16.52 7.96 -16.69
CA GLN A 289 17.58 8.93 -16.89
C GLN A 289 18.25 8.73 -18.25
N GLU A 290 17.57 8.99 -19.37
CA GLU A 290 18.23 9.54 -20.59
C GLU A 290 17.23 10.02 -21.67
N GLU A 291 16.53 11.14 -21.40
CA GLU A 291 16.24 12.12 -22.47
C GLU A 291 17.21 13.30 -22.33
N ASP A 292 18.46 13.10 -22.75
CA ASP A 292 19.37 14.21 -23.08
C ASP A 292 20.25 13.81 -24.27
N ASP A 293 19.86 14.33 -25.44
CA ASP A 293 20.70 14.65 -26.60
C ASP A 293 21.71 13.59 -27.11
N LYS A 294 21.34 12.85 -28.17
CA LYS A 294 22.28 12.54 -29.28
C LYS A 294 21.61 12.54 -30.65
N ASP A 295 21.73 13.69 -31.32
CA ASP A 295 21.87 13.82 -32.78
C ASP A 295 22.88 12.78 -33.32
N ALA A 296 22.40 11.75 -34.00
CA ALA A 296 23.22 10.89 -34.85
C ALA A 296 22.45 10.51 -36.11
N SER A 297 22.67 11.30 -37.15
CA SER A 297 22.41 10.94 -38.55
C SER A 297 23.17 9.68 -38.92
N ASP A 298 22.47 8.62 -39.35
CA ASP A 298 23.08 7.60 -40.20
C ASP A 298 22.17 7.23 -41.38
N ASP A 299 22.69 7.57 -42.56
CA ASP A 299 22.18 7.21 -43.88
C ASP A 299 22.27 5.69 -44.08
N ILE A 300 21.14 4.98 -44.13
CA ILE A 300 21.07 3.61 -44.64
C ILE A 300 20.24 3.59 -45.93
N GLU A 301 20.95 3.47 -47.05
CA GLU A 301 20.39 3.20 -48.38
C GLU A 301 19.76 1.79 -48.41
N SER A 302 18.43 1.73 -48.30
CA SER A 302 17.66 0.50 -48.52
C SER A 302 17.37 0.29 -50.01
N SER A 303 17.92 -0.80 -50.54
CA SER A 303 17.66 -1.28 -51.90
C SER A 303 16.45 -2.22 -51.88
N GLY A 304 15.54 -2.03 -52.82
CA GLY A 304 14.21 -2.62 -52.86
C GLY A 304 14.09 -4.13 -52.62
N ASP A 305 13.03 -4.48 -51.90
CA ASP A 305 12.16 -5.62 -52.16
C ASP A 305 10.73 -5.22 -51.75
N GLY A 306 9.70 -5.84 -52.33
CA GLY A 306 8.30 -5.40 -52.21
C GLY A 306 7.79 -5.24 -50.77
N PRO A 307 6.69 -4.48 -50.53
CA PRO A 307 6.19 -4.22 -49.19
C PRO A 307 5.85 -5.54 -48.49
N VAL A 308 6.74 -5.95 -47.60
CA VAL A 308 6.47 -6.98 -46.61
C VAL A 308 5.43 -6.34 -45.69
N LEU A 309 4.19 -6.83 -45.73
CA LEU A 309 3.19 -6.52 -44.72
C LEU A 309 3.75 -7.00 -43.38
N GLN A 310 4.44 -6.11 -42.66
CA GLN A 310 4.80 -6.33 -41.27
C GLN A 310 3.48 -6.46 -40.53
N LYS A 311 3.24 -7.66 -40.00
CA LYS A 311 2.08 -7.93 -39.17
C LYS A 311 2.30 -7.14 -37.87
N ARG A 312 1.67 -5.96 -37.76
CA ARG A 312 1.71 -5.15 -36.56
C ARG A 312 1.05 -5.91 -35.40
N SER A 313 1.59 -5.78 -34.19
CA SER A 313 1.10 -6.43 -32.98
C SER A 313 -0.30 -5.92 -32.59
N MET A 314 -1.01 -6.74 -31.80
CA MET A 314 -2.22 -6.33 -31.11
C MET A 314 -1.84 -5.40 -29.96
N VAL A 315 -2.62 -4.34 -29.75
CA VAL A 315 -2.49 -3.40 -28.64
C VAL A 315 -3.23 -4.03 -27.47
N VAL A 316 -2.48 -4.45 -26.46
CA VAL A 316 -2.99 -5.11 -25.24
C VAL A 316 -2.56 -4.25 -24.06
N GLY A 317 -3.51 -3.88 -23.22
CA GLY A 317 -3.31 -3.05 -22.04
C GLY A 317 -4.67 -2.57 -21.54
N ASP A 318 -4.95 -2.86 -20.28
CA ASP A 318 -6.18 -2.41 -19.62
C ASP A 318 -6.07 -0.91 -19.33
N ASP A 319 -7.15 -0.17 -19.58
CA ASP A 319 -7.31 1.26 -19.23
C ASP A 319 -6.25 2.20 -19.84
N LEU A 320 -5.83 1.94 -21.09
CA LEU A 320 -4.93 2.84 -21.81
C LEU A 320 -5.65 4.13 -22.24
N PRO A 321 -5.04 5.32 -22.07
CA PRO A 321 -5.64 6.55 -22.54
C PRO A 321 -5.79 6.56 -24.07
N PRO A 322 -6.85 7.19 -24.62
CA PRO A 322 -7.20 7.06 -26.04
C PRO A 322 -6.11 7.59 -26.99
N GLY A 323 -5.29 8.54 -26.56
CA GLY A 323 -4.14 9.03 -27.34
C GLY A 323 -3.03 7.98 -27.52
N VAL A 324 -2.80 7.14 -26.50
CA VAL A 324 -1.82 6.04 -26.56
C VAL A 324 -2.34 4.93 -27.47
N ILE A 325 -3.62 4.57 -27.33
CA ILE A 325 -4.28 3.61 -28.22
C ILE A 325 -4.19 4.10 -29.67
N PHE A 326 -4.49 5.38 -29.92
CA PHE A 326 -4.38 5.97 -31.24
C PHE A 326 -2.97 5.86 -31.82
N ALA A 327 -1.94 6.22 -31.04
CA ALA A 327 -0.54 6.18 -31.49
C ALA A 327 -0.09 4.77 -31.91
N GLU A 328 -0.53 3.74 -31.19
CA GLU A 328 -0.22 2.33 -31.49
C GLU A 328 -1.01 1.76 -32.69
N LEU A 329 -2.22 2.27 -32.91
CA LEU A 329 -3.08 1.85 -34.01
C LEU A 329 -2.75 2.56 -35.32
N ALA A 330 -2.36 3.83 -35.26
CA ALA A 330 -2.23 4.70 -36.42
C ALA A 330 -1.22 4.17 -37.46
N ASP A 331 -1.54 4.40 -38.72
CA ASP A 331 -0.64 4.11 -39.83
C ASP A 331 0.48 5.15 -39.97
N ASP A 332 1.33 4.98 -41.00
CA ASP A 332 2.46 5.89 -41.24
C ASP A 332 2.01 7.33 -41.57
N ASP A 333 0.73 7.54 -41.89
CA ASP A 333 0.11 8.85 -42.14
C ASP A 333 -0.55 9.44 -40.87
N PHE A 334 -0.38 8.80 -39.70
CA PHE A 334 -1.04 9.14 -38.44
C PHE A 334 -2.56 9.11 -38.55
N LEU A 335 -3.09 8.07 -39.19
CA LEU A 335 -4.52 7.87 -39.35
C LEU A 335 -4.92 6.44 -38.95
N VAL A 336 -6.10 6.29 -38.34
CA VAL A 336 -6.67 5.00 -37.94
C VAL A 336 -7.84 4.65 -38.84
N GLY A 337 -7.72 3.56 -39.60
CA GLY A 337 -8.81 2.98 -40.37
C GLY A 337 -9.65 1.99 -39.58
N PHE A 338 -10.83 1.63 -40.11
CA PHE A 338 -11.71 0.65 -39.46
C PHE A 338 -11.07 -0.74 -39.29
N ASP A 339 -10.17 -1.13 -40.20
CA ASP A 339 -9.43 -2.40 -40.07
C ASP A 339 -8.35 -2.34 -38.99
N ASP A 340 -7.82 -1.16 -38.67
CA ASP A 340 -6.81 -0.97 -37.63
C ASP A 340 -7.42 -1.14 -36.24
N LEU A 341 -8.70 -0.75 -36.04
CA LEU A 341 -9.46 -0.98 -34.80
C LEU A 341 -9.51 -2.46 -34.37
N LYS A 342 -9.32 -3.41 -35.30
CA LYS A 342 -9.25 -4.85 -34.97
C LYS A 342 -8.00 -5.22 -34.17
N ARG A 343 -7.02 -4.33 -34.07
CA ARG A 343 -5.80 -4.50 -33.27
C ARG A 343 -5.98 -4.01 -31.84
N TRP A 344 -7.06 -3.30 -31.50
CA TRP A 344 -7.34 -2.86 -30.13
C TRP A 344 -7.96 -4.02 -29.35
N GLY A 345 -7.20 -4.58 -28.40
CA GLY A 345 -7.57 -5.79 -27.65
C GLY A 345 -8.91 -5.68 -26.94
N GLU A 346 -9.06 -4.66 -26.08
CA GLU A 346 -10.29 -4.37 -25.34
C GLU A 346 -11.53 -4.24 -26.24
N LEU A 347 -11.42 -3.56 -27.39
CA LEU A 347 -12.49 -3.48 -28.36
C LEU A 347 -12.85 -4.85 -28.97
N GLN A 348 -11.88 -5.73 -29.18
CA GLN A 348 -12.17 -7.11 -29.59
C GLN A 348 -12.88 -7.89 -28.49
N GLU A 349 -12.51 -7.69 -27.22
CA GLU A 349 -13.18 -8.32 -26.08
C GLU A 349 -14.64 -7.88 -25.98
N MET A 350 -14.95 -6.59 -26.14
CA MET A 350 -16.33 -6.09 -26.19
C MET A 350 -17.13 -6.69 -27.35
N LEU A 351 -16.51 -6.85 -28.53
CA LEU A 351 -17.15 -7.45 -29.71
C LEU A 351 -17.40 -8.96 -29.54
N ASP A 352 -16.46 -9.68 -28.94
CA ASP A 352 -16.53 -11.12 -28.71
C ASP A 352 -17.47 -11.47 -27.54
N GLY A 353 -17.48 -10.63 -26.49
CA GLY A 353 -18.44 -10.68 -25.37
C GLY A 353 -19.86 -10.36 -25.81
N GLY A 354 -20.02 -9.62 -26.91
CA GLY A 354 -21.30 -9.19 -27.44
C GLY A 354 -21.87 -7.95 -26.76
N ASP A 355 -21.04 -7.27 -25.96
CA ASP A 355 -21.32 -5.99 -25.33
C ASP A 355 -21.39 -4.86 -26.38
N LEU A 356 -20.63 -5.02 -27.46
CA LEU A 356 -20.68 -4.18 -28.65
C LEU A 356 -20.97 -5.03 -29.88
N LEU A 357 -21.98 -4.68 -30.70
CA LEU A 357 -22.19 -5.38 -31.96
C LEU A 357 -21.30 -4.80 -33.07
N PRO A 358 -20.76 -5.63 -34.00
CA PRO A 358 -19.94 -5.13 -35.11
C PRO A 358 -20.64 -4.07 -35.98
N LEU A 359 -21.97 -4.13 -36.07
CA LEU A 359 -22.77 -3.13 -36.79
C LEU A 359 -22.88 -1.81 -36.02
N GLU A 360 -22.91 -1.85 -34.69
CA GLU A 360 -22.93 -0.66 -33.84
C GLU A 360 -21.60 0.08 -33.93
N LEU A 361 -20.49 -0.64 -33.81
CA LEU A 361 -19.15 -0.08 -34.04
C LEU A 361 -19.03 0.55 -35.44
N GLN A 362 -19.51 -0.14 -36.48
CA GLN A 362 -19.52 0.43 -37.84
C GLN A 362 -20.36 1.71 -37.93
N ASN A 363 -21.55 1.73 -37.32
CA ASN A 363 -22.41 2.90 -37.34
C ASN A 363 -21.81 4.08 -36.56
N MET A 364 -21.09 3.83 -35.45
CA MET A 364 -20.38 4.86 -34.70
C MET A 364 -19.20 5.41 -35.50
N PHE A 365 -18.41 4.53 -36.12
CA PHE A 365 -17.31 4.92 -37.00
C PHE A 365 -17.78 5.79 -38.17
N GLU A 366 -18.93 5.46 -38.78
CA GLU A 366 -19.52 6.24 -39.88
C GLU A 366 -20.14 7.59 -39.42
N GLN A 367 -20.47 7.73 -38.14
CA GLN A 367 -21.03 8.97 -37.56
C GLN A 367 -19.93 9.98 -37.22
N VAL A 368 -18.77 9.48 -36.80
CA VAL A 368 -17.59 10.30 -36.53
C VAL A 368 -17.08 10.91 -37.84
N LYS A 369 -16.61 12.15 -37.76
CA LYS A 369 -16.10 12.85 -38.92
C LYS A 369 -14.79 12.19 -39.37
N THR A 370 -14.64 11.94 -40.66
CA THR A 370 -13.37 11.39 -41.18
C THR A 370 -12.35 12.49 -41.38
N ALA A 371 -11.07 12.12 -41.29
CA ALA A 371 -9.96 13.05 -41.46
C ALA A 371 -10.01 13.76 -42.82
N PRO A 372 -9.59 15.04 -42.91
CA PRO A 372 -9.62 15.79 -44.17
C PRO A 372 -8.83 15.10 -45.28
N GLY A 373 -9.54 14.58 -46.29
CA GLY A 373 -8.91 13.96 -47.47
C GLY A 373 -9.00 12.44 -47.49
N THR A 374 -9.52 11.81 -46.43
CA THR A 374 -9.87 10.38 -46.39
C THR A 374 -11.37 10.21 -46.23
N SER A 375 -11.89 9.05 -46.63
CA SER A 375 -13.31 8.71 -46.49
C SER A 375 -13.57 7.63 -45.43
N ASP A 376 -12.51 7.09 -44.85
CA ASP A 376 -12.49 5.82 -44.13
C ASP A 376 -11.43 5.76 -43.03
N LYS A 377 -10.84 6.92 -42.67
CA LYS A 377 -9.84 7.00 -41.60
C LYS A 377 -10.09 8.19 -40.69
N LEU A 378 -9.74 8.02 -39.42
CA LEU A 378 -9.84 9.00 -38.36
C LEU A 378 -8.45 9.58 -38.05
N ASN A 379 -8.39 10.86 -37.73
CA ASN A 379 -7.22 11.45 -37.06
C ASN A 379 -7.38 11.28 -35.53
N GLU A 380 -6.45 11.80 -34.75
CA GLU A 380 -6.45 11.66 -33.29
C GLU A 380 -7.73 12.24 -32.66
N ASP A 381 -8.10 13.47 -32.99
CA ASP A 381 -9.33 14.12 -32.47
C ASP A 381 -10.59 13.32 -32.82
N ASP A 382 -10.67 12.84 -34.06
CA ASP A 382 -11.81 12.05 -34.54
C ASP A 382 -11.81 10.65 -33.89
N PHE A 383 -10.65 10.05 -33.62
CA PHE A 383 -10.54 8.78 -32.89
C PHE A 383 -10.97 8.92 -31.42
N ILE A 384 -10.54 9.97 -30.73
CA ILE A 384 -10.97 10.27 -29.36
C ILE A 384 -12.49 10.41 -29.31
N ALA A 385 -13.10 11.10 -30.29
CA ALA A 385 -14.55 11.18 -30.39
C ALA A 385 -15.23 9.81 -30.64
N LEU A 386 -14.58 8.88 -31.35
CA LEU A 386 -15.09 7.51 -31.48
C LEU A 386 -15.01 6.77 -30.14
N TYR A 387 -13.89 6.89 -29.44
CA TYR A 387 -13.66 6.28 -28.13
C TYR A 387 -14.73 6.75 -27.13
N GLU A 388 -14.93 8.06 -26.98
CA GLU A 388 -15.97 8.64 -26.10
C GLU A 388 -17.39 8.15 -26.46
N ASN A 389 -17.70 7.95 -27.74
CA ASN A 389 -19.01 7.41 -28.14
C ASN A 389 -19.20 5.94 -27.75
N ILE A 390 -18.12 5.15 -27.75
CA ILE A 390 -18.16 3.74 -27.31
C ILE A 390 -18.31 3.72 -25.79
N ASP A 391 -17.50 4.49 -25.07
CA ASP A 391 -17.50 4.58 -23.61
C ASP A 391 -18.87 5.03 -23.07
N ALA A 392 -19.45 6.08 -23.66
CA ALA A 392 -20.78 6.57 -23.29
C ALA A 392 -21.92 5.54 -23.47
N MET A 393 -21.73 4.46 -24.24
CA MET A 393 -22.72 3.37 -24.32
C MET A 393 -22.71 2.46 -23.09
N PHE A 394 -21.62 2.46 -22.33
CA PHE A 394 -21.44 1.65 -21.12
C PHE A 394 -21.59 2.48 -19.84
N GLU A 395 -21.61 3.81 -19.95
CA GLU A 395 -21.85 4.74 -18.83
C GLU A 395 -23.32 4.81 -18.33
N GLU A 396 -24.27 3.98 -18.80
CA GLU A 396 -25.70 4.12 -18.42
C GLU A 396 -26.18 3.17 -17.28
N ASP A 397 -26.69 3.85 -16.23
CA ASP A 397 -27.79 3.47 -15.31
C ASP A 397 -27.48 2.95 -13.89
N ASP A 398 -26.35 3.32 -13.26
CA ASP A 398 -26.25 3.24 -11.78
C ASP A 398 -27.05 4.35 -11.05
N ASP A 399 -27.75 5.21 -11.79
CA ASP A 399 -28.70 6.21 -11.30
C ASP A 399 -30.18 5.79 -11.48
N GLU A 400 -30.51 4.51 -11.34
CA GLU A 400 -31.91 4.06 -11.16
C GLU A 400 -32.49 4.53 -9.79
N ASP A 401 -32.74 5.84 -9.62
CA ASP A 401 -33.70 6.34 -8.62
C ASP A 401 -34.19 7.80 -8.79
N ASP A 402 -34.10 8.45 -9.97
CA ASP A 402 -34.89 9.69 -10.18
C ASP A 402 -35.44 9.86 -11.60
N ALA A 403 -36.64 9.31 -11.80
CA ALA A 403 -37.47 9.53 -12.98
C ALA A 403 -37.97 10.98 -13.07
N GLY A 404 -37.10 11.88 -13.53
CA GLY A 404 -37.38 13.30 -13.71
C GLY A 404 -36.83 13.85 -15.03
N SER A 405 -37.50 13.54 -16.14
CA SER A 405 -37.38 14.18 -17.48
C SER A 405 -36.42 15.38 -17.58
N ILE A 406 -35.21 15.17 -18.11
CA ILE A 406 -34.25 16.24 -18.41
C ILE A 406 -34.33 16.56 -19.91
N GLU A 407 -34.79 17.77 -20.24
CA GLU A 407 -34.61 18.38 -21.56
C GLU A 407 -33.12 18.73 -21.78
N PRO A 408 -32.63 18.77 -23.04
CA PRO A 408 -31.21 18.94 -23.33
C PRO A 408 -30.69 20.30 -22.84
N ALA A 409 -29.94 20.28 -21.74
CA ALA A 409 -29.35 21.43 -21.08
C ALA A 409 -28.11 21.94 -21.84
N SER A 410 -28.36 22.69 -22.91
CA SER A 410 -27.36 23.50 -23.63
C SER A 410 -27.08 24.82 -22.89
N SER A 411 -26.55 24.75 -21.68
CA SER A 411 -25.93 25.92 -21.04
C SER A 411 -24.71 25.48 -20.25
N LEU A 412 -23.54 25.78 -20.79
CA LEU A 412 -22.24 25.65 -20.11
C LEU A 412 -22.37 26.14 -18.66
N PRO A 413 -22.07 25.29 -17.66
CA PRO A 413 -22.05 25.68 -16.26
C PRO A 413 -21.18 26.92 -16.08
N GLU A 414 -21.71 27.88 -15.35
CA GLU A 414 -21.06 29.15 -15.06
C GLU A 414 -19.82 28.87 -14.21
N GLN A 415 -18.62 28.90 -14.80
CA GLN A 415 -17.32 28.42 -14.27
C GLN A 415 -17.01 28.75 -12.78
N ALA A 416 -17.55 29.84 -12.25
CA ALA A 416 -17.40 30.21 -10.85
C ALA A 416 -18.15 29.28 -9.86
N SER A 417 -19.15 28.52 -10.33
CA SER A 417 -19.95 27.65 -9.47
C SER A 417 -19.14 26.48 -8.94
N VAL A 418 -18.38 25.79 -9.79
CA VAL A 418 -17.72 24.52 -9.43
C VAL A 418 -16.74 24.69 -8.27
N LYS A 419 -15.94 25.77 -8.26
CA LYS A 419 -15.04 26.06 -7.15
C LYS A 419 -15.80 26.29 -5.84
N SER A 420 -16.90 27.05 -5.89
CA SER A 420 -17.72 27.28 -4.71
C SER A 420 -18.44 26.02 -4.25
N ASP A 421 -18.82 25.15 -5.19
CA ASP A 421 -19.49 23.88 -4.93
C ASP A 421 -18.52 22.92 -4.24
N LEU A 422 -17.28 22.77 -4.75
CA LEU A 422 -16.21 21.99 -4.11
C LEU A 422 -15.93 22.48 -2.69
N LEU A 423 -15.72 23.79 -2.51
CA LEU A 423 -15.43 24.36 -1.20
C LEU A 423 -16.59 24.20 -0.22
N SER A 424 -17.82 24.31 -0.70
CA SER A 424 -19.02 24.13 0.14
C SER A 424 -19.18 22.66 0.53
N PHE A 425 -18.97 21.74 -0.41
CA PHE A 425 -19.04 20.29 -0.19
C PHE A 425 -17.98 19.83 0.82
N VAL A 426 -16.73 20.24 0.63
CA VAL A 426 -15.65 19.92 1.58
C VAL A 426 -15.89 20.55 2.96
N ALA A 427 -16.45 21.75 3.02
CA ALA A 427 -16.82 22.39 4.29
C ALA A 427 -17.97 21.66 5.01
N GLU A 428 -18.96 21.15 4.27
CA GLU A 428 -20.04 20.33 4.81
C GLU A 428 -19.49 19.01 5.36
N MET A 429 -18.63 18.34 4.60
CA MET A 429 -17.97 17.09 5.02
C MET A 429 -17.16 17.27 6.31
N ASN A 430 -16.42 18.38 6.42
CA ASN A 430 -15.61 18.72 7.60
C ASN A 430 -16.43 19.32 8.77
N SER A 431 -17.75 19.48 8.64
CA SER A 431 -18.61 20.03 9.71
C SER A 431 -19.04 18.98 10.74
N ASP A 432 -18.84 17.70 10.43
CA ASP A 432 -19.13 16.59 11.33
C ASP A 432 -17.98 16.39 12.33
N GLU A 433 -18.22 16.76 13.60
CA GLU A 433 -17.24 16.61 14.69
C GLU A 433 -16.93 15.14 15.04
N GLU A 434 -17.75 14.19 14.60
CA GLU A 434 -17.51 12.76 14.83
C GLU A 434 -16.45 12.20 13.87
N ARG A 435 -16.37 12.76 12.66
CA ARG A 435 -15.44 12.35 11.60
C ARG A 435 -14.10 13.06 11.70
N LEU A 436 -13.04 12.44 11.19
CA LEU A 436 -11.75 13.11 11.02
C LEU A 436 -11.85 14.21 9.94
N PRO A 437 -11.25 15.39 10.16
CA PRO A 437 -11.29 16.49 9.21
C PRO A 437 -10.45 16.18 7.97
N CYS A 438 -10.54 17.07 6.98
CA CYS A 438 -9.84 16.99 5.70
C CYS A 438 -10.23 15.75 4.86
N GLY A 439 -11.44 15.22 5.03
CA GLY A 439 -11.92 14.06 4.28
C GLY A 439 -11.16 12.76 4.56
N LEU A 440 -10.42 12.64 5.68
CA LEU A 440 -9.67 11.42 5.98
C LEU A 440 -10.57 10.20 6.24
N GLU A 441 -11.85 10.42 6.54
CA GLU A 441 -12.87 9.38 6.66
C GLU A 441 -13.94 9.54 5.57
N SER A 442 -13.60 10.12 4.40
CA SER A 442 -14.50 10.21 3.25
C SER A 442 -14.86 8.82 2.72
N THR A 443 -16.14 8.65 2.37
CA THR A 443 -16.63 7.48 1.63
C THR A 443 -16.20 7.54 0.17
N ASP A 444 -16.18 6.40 -0.52
CA ASP A 444 -15.78 6.34 -1.93
C ASP A 444 -16.66 7.24 -2.81
N ARG A 445 -17.97 7.25 -2.56
CA ARG A 445 -18.90 8.17 -3.23
C ARG A 445 -18.51 9.65 -3.03
N GLU A 446 -18.19 10.05 -1.81
CA GLU A 446 -17.75 11.43 -1.54
C GLU A 446 -16.41 11.73 -2.24
N GLN A 447 -15.50 10.77 -2.26
CA GLN A 447 -14.22 10.88 -2.96
C GLN A 447 -14.40 11.05 -4.46
N THR A 448 -15.22 10.22 -5.12
CA THR A 448 -15.55 10.34 -6.55
C THR A 448 -16.15 11.71 -6.87
N LEU A 449 -17.05 12.22 -6.03
CA LEU A 449 -17.62 13.56 -6.22
C LEU A 449 -16.55 14.66 -6.13
N VAL A 450 -15.61 14.57 -5.19
CA VAL A 450 -14.48 15.51 -5.11
C VAL A 450 -13.60 15.40 -6.35
N LEU A 451 -13.24 14.18 -6.78
CA LEU A 451 -12.41 13.94 -7.96
C LEU A 451 -13.06 14.52 -9.23
N ASN A 452 -14.37 14.34 -9.41
CA ASN A 452 -15.12 14.91 -10.54
C ASN A 452 -15.08 16.45 -10.53
N MET A 453 -15.30 17.08 -9.37
CA MET A 453 -15.20 18.54 -9.25
C MET A 453 -13.78 19.06 -9.49
N VAL A 454 -12.77 18.33 -9.00
CA VAL A 454 -11.35 18.64 -9.20
C VAL A 454 -10.98 18.55 -10.68
N SER A 455 -11.39 17.49 -11.38
CA SER A 455 -11.15 17.30 -12.82
C SER A 455 -11.74 18.48 -13.62
N VAL A 456 -12.98 18.87 -13.32
CA VAL A 456 -13.60 20.04 -13.97
C VAL A 456 -12.82 21.33 -13.70
N LEU A 457 -12.31 21.53 -12.47
CA LEU A 457 -11.48 22.70 -12.11
C LEU A 457 -10.15 22.71 -12.86
N GLU A 458 -9.49 21.56 -12.97
CA GLU A 458 -8.20 21.43 -13.66
C GLU A 458 -8.29 21.89 -15.12
N SER A 459 -9.39 21.58 -15.81
CA SER A 459 -9.66 22.03 -17.19
C SER A 459 -10.15 23.48 -17.31
N GLN A 460 -10.34 24.21 -16.22
CA GLN A 460 -10.85 25.58 -16.30
C GLN A 460 -9.80 26.56 -16.83
N PRO A 461 -10.21 27.53 -17.68
CA PRO A 461 -9.29 28.54 -18.20
C PRO A 461 -8.76 29.49 -17.12
N SER A 462 -9.32 29.50 -15.91
CA SER A 462 -8.80 30.26 -14.76
C SER A 462 -7.60 29.60 -14.09
N ASN A 463 -7.32 28.34 -14.39
CA ASN A 463 -6.20 27.59 -13.83
C ASN A 463 -4.86 28.22 -14.26
N VAL A 464 -4.11 28.77 -13.30
CA VAL A 464 -2.82 29.44 -13.56
C VAL A 464 -1.79 28.45 -14.12
N VAL A 465 -1.87 27.17 -13.77
CA VAL A 465 -0.97 26.11 -14.27
C VAL A 465 -1.09 26.00 -15.79
N GLN A 466 -2.31 25.84 -16.30
CA GLN A 466 -2.59 25.77 -17.73
C GLN A 466 -2.25 27.08 -18.46
N GLN A 467 -2.65 28.23 -17.90
CA GLN A 467 -2.36 29.54 -18.52
C GLN A 467 -0.87 29.80 -18.74
N ARG A 468 -0.01 29.25 -17.87
CA ARG A 468 1.45 29.39 -17.94
C ARG A 468 2.15 28.17 -18.56
N GLY A 469 1.40 27.18 -19.05
CA GLY A 469 1.94 25.95 -19.61
C GLY A 469 2.87 25.22 -18.65
N GLY A 470 2.42 25.03 -17.40
CA GLY A 470 3.17 24.30 -16.37
C GLY A 470 4.39 25.04 -15.82
N LYS A 471 4.55 26.35 -16.06
CA LYS A 471 5.71 27.15 -15.58
C LYS A 471 5.33 28.01 -14.38
N LEU A 472 5.31 27.40 -13.19
CA LEU A 472 5.11 28.12 -11.93
C LEU A 472 6.43 28.63 -11.34
N GLU A 473 6.38 29.77 -10.66
CA GLU A 473 7.50 30.31 -9.89
C GLU A 473 7.27 30.08 -8.39
N GLN A 474 8.34 30.01 -7.58
CA GLN A 474 8.23 29.83 -6.12
C GLN A 474 7.38 30.93 -5.45
N ALA A 475 7.39 32.14 -6.00
CA ALA A 475 6.58 33.25 -5.51
C ALA A 475 5.07 33.02 -5.66
N ASP A 476 4.64 32.20 -6.62
CA ASP A 476 3.22 31.88 -6.82
C ASP A 476 2.69 30.97 -5.69
N LEU A 477 3.56 30.19 -5.04
CA LEU A 477 3.20 29.22 -3.99
C LEU A 477 3.54 29.67 -2.56
N THR A 478 4.41 30.67 -2.42
CA THR A 478 4.82 31.19 -1.10
C THR A 478 3.60 31.67 -0.32
N GLY A 479 3.49 31.28 0.95
CA GLY A 479 2.36 31.62 1.81
C GLY A 479 1.99 30.54 2.82
N GLU A 480 0.94 30.79 3.59
CA GLU A 480 0.32 29.83 4.50
C GLU A 480 -0.88 29.18 3.80
N TRP A 481 -0.94 27.87 3.86
CA TRP A 481 -1.94 27.02 3.23
C TRP A 481 -2.54 26.09 4.28
N GLU A 482 -3.84 25.88 4.22
CA GLU A 482 -4.58 24.96 5.07
C GLU A 482 -5.10 23.81 4.21
N LEU A 483 -4.84 22.58 4.62
CA LEU A 483 -5.38 21.40 3.97
C LEU A 483 -6.88 21.35 4.21
N LEU A 484 -7.67 21.36 3.14
CA LEU A 484 -9.12 21.23 3.20
C LEU A 484 -9.59 19.80 2.97
N TYR A 485 -8.89 19.04 2.12
CA TYR A 485 -9.25 17.68 1.73
C TYR A 485 -8.02 16.88 1.28
N SER A 486 -7.97 15.59 1.60
CA SER A 486 -7.05 14.62 1.00
C SER A 486 -7.74 13.29 0.73
N SER A 487 -7.49 12.69 -0.43
CA SER A 487 -7.86 11.29 -0.75
C SER A 487 -6.70 10.31 -0.56
N SER A 488 -5.55 10.74 -0.04
CA SER A 488 -4.37 9.88 0.13
C SER A 488 -4.66 8.72 1.09
N SER A 489 -4.61 7.48 0.57
CA SER A 489 -4.75 6.25 1.36
C SER A 489 -3.77 6.20 2.53
N ALA A 490 -2.51 6.58 2.27
CA ALA A 490 -1.47 6.67 3.30
C ALA A 490 -1.83 7.65 4.43
N MET A 491 -2.41 8.83 4.14
CA MET A 491 -2.86 9.75 5.20
C MET A 491 -4.10 9.24 5.93
N LYS A 492 -5.03 8.56 5.23
CA LYS A 492 -6.20 7.91 5.85
C LYS A 492 -5.74 6.82 6.84
N PHE A 493 -4.85 5.92 6.39
CA PHE A 493 -4.27 4.86 7.20
C PHE A 493 -3.55 5.39 8.44
N ASN A 494 -2.68 6.38 8.24
CA ASN A 494 -1.90 7.02 9.32
C ASN A 494 -2.75 7.95 10.20
N LYS A 495 -4.02 8.19 9.85
CA LYS A 495 -4.92 9.16 10.49
C LYS A 495 -4.26 10.53 10.66
N GLY A 496 -3.60 11.01 9.60
CA GLY A 496 -2.80 12.23 9.61
C GLY A 496 -1.52 12.12 8.79
N LEU A 497 -0.71 13.19 8.78
CA LEU A 497 0.55 13.25 8.04
C LEU A 497 1.69 12.57 8.81
N SER A 498 1.78 12.81 10.13
CA SER A 498 2.85 12.24 10.96
C SER A 498 2.57 10.83 11.47
N GLY A 499 1.38 10.26 11.24
CA GLY A 499 0.98 8.98 11.86
C GLY A 499 0.65 9.08 13.35
N LEU A 500 0.99 10.19 14.01
CA LEU A 500 0.76 10.37 15.45
C LEU A 500 -0.73 10.51 15.80
N GLY A 501 -1.58 10.86 14.83
CA GLY A 501 -3.03 10.84 15.00
C GLY A 501 -3.54 9.44 15.35
N GLY A 502 -2.98 8.39 14.74
CA GLY A 502 -3.31 7.00 15.06
C GLY A 502 -2.54 6.42 16.26
N SER A 503 -1.29 6.83 16.47
CA SER A 503 -0.42 6.23 17.49
C SER A 503 -0.67 6.74 18.93
N PHE A 504 -1.21 7.94 19.11
CA PHE A 504 -1.53 8.44 20.45
C PHE A 504 -2.87 7.88 20.94
N PRO A 505 -2.98 7.39 22.19
CA PRO A 505 -4.24 6.89 22.72
C PRO A 505 -5.33 7.97 22.68
N ASN A 506 -6.35 7.73 21.86
CA ASN A 506 -7.42 8.69 21.55
C ASN A 506 -6.96 9.98 20.84
N GLY A 507 -5.77 9.99 20.26
CA GLY A 507 -5.37 11.06 19.34
C GLY A 507 -6.31 11.11 18.15
N LYS A 508 -6.61 12.32 17.68
CA LYS A 508 -7.33 12.56 16.45
C LYS A 508 -6.61 13.64 15.66
N PHE A 509 -6.58 13.48 14.34
CA PHE A 509 -6.13 14.53 13.45
C PHE A 509 -7.06 15.75 13.58
N GLY A 510 -6.50 16.93 13.83
CA GLY A 510 -7.22 18.19 13.98
C GLY A 510 -7.06 19.15 12.79
N GLY A 511 -6.23 18.79 11.81
CA GLY A 511 -5.96 19.60 10.61
C GLY A 511 -4.47 19.78 10.35
N LEU A 512 -4.16 20.20 9.11
CA LEU A 512 -2.79 20.40 8.64
C LEU A 512 -2.65 21.79 8.02
N LYS A 513 -1.64 22.53 8.45
CA LYS A 513 -1.21 23.78 7.80
C LYS A 513 0.16 23.58 7.18
N GLN A 514 0.37 24.14 6.01
CA GLN A 514 1.65 24.18 5.32
C GLN A 514 2.05 25.63 5.12
N LYS A 515 3.27 25.97 5.52
CA LYS A 515 3.87 27.26 5.27
C LYS A 515 5.03 27.08 4.31
N LEU A 516 4.96 27.76 3.17
CA LEU A 516 6.02 27.77 2.16
C LEU A 516 6.68 29.13 2.18
N GLU A 517 7.96 29.17 2.49
CA GLU A 517 8.79 30.37 2.41
C GLU A 517 9.78 30.22 1.25
N ALA A 518 9.91 31.25 0.43
CA ALA A 518 10.93 31.31 -0.61
C ALA A 518 11.70 32.62 -0.52
N SER A 519 13.02 32.49 -0.52
CA SER A 519 13.96 33.59 -0.64
C SER A 519 14.87 33.35 -1.85
N LYS A 520 15.76 34.31 -2.14
CA LYS A 520 16.74 34.14 -3.22
C LYS A 520 17.71 32.96 -2.98
N PHE A 521 17.85 32.50 -1.73
CA PHE A 521 18.90 31.55 -1.34
C PHE A 521 18.39 30.28 -0.67
N MET A 522 17.14 30.28 -0.20
CA MET A 522 16.56 29.22 0.63
C MET A 522 15.07 29.12 0.35
N SER A 523 14.56 27.90 0.40
CA SER A 523 13.16 27.55 0.18
C SER A 523 12.73 26.59 1.27
N ASP A 524 12.22 27.15 2.36
CA ASP A 524 11.88 26.41 3.56
C ASP A 524 10.39 26.03 3.54
N VAL A 525 10.07 24.81 3.97
CA VAL A 525 8.70 24.33 4.18
C VAL A 525 8.51 23.90 5.63
N GLU A 526 7.38 24.33 6.20
CA GLU A 526 6.95 23.96 7.54
C GLU A 526 5.52 23.42 7.47
N TYR A 527 5.33 22.15 7.82
CA TYR A 527 4.02 21.59 8.08
C TYR A 527 3.72 21.64 9.57
N VAL A 528 2.53 22.08 9.94
CA VAL A 528 2.02 22.07 11.31
C VAL A 528 0.74 21.26 11.34
N GLU A 529 0.84 20.06 11.87
CA GLU A 529 -0.27 19.15 12.09
C GLU A 529 -0.78 19.28 13.53
N ARG A 530 -2.08 19.52 13.69
CA ARG A 530 -2.73 19.56 15.00
C ARG A 530 -3.18 18.15 15.39
N ILE A 531 -2.81 17.69 16.58
CA ILE A 531 -3.35 16.45 17.16
C ILE A 531 -4.25 16.79 18.34
N ASP A 532 -5.53 16.45 18.21
CA ASP A 532 -6.56 16.59 19.23
C ASP A 532 -6.63 15.38 20.17
N ILE A 533 -6.67 15.66 21.47
CA ILE A 533 -6.75 14.68 22.54
C ILE A 533 -8.03 14.94 23.35
N PRO A 534 -8.72 13.90 23.87
CA PRO A 534 -9.83 14.06 24.78
C PRO A 534 -9.55 15.02 25.94
N ALA A 535 -10.62 15.62 26.45
CA ALA A 535 -10.59 16.70 27.45
C ALA A 535 -10.10 18.07 26.94
N GLY A 536 -10.16 18.29 25.62
CA GLY A 536 -9.92 19.60 24.99
C GLY A 536 -8.46 20.02 25.04
N GLN A 537 -7.54 19.05 25.09
CA GLN A 537 -6.11 19.29 24.94
C GLN A 537 -5.72 19.01 23.51
N SER A 538 -4.74 19.75 23.01
CA SER A 538 -4.11 19.42 21.74
C SER A 538 -2.70 19.96 21.66
N PHE A 539 -1.89 19.29 20.84
CA PHE A 539 -0.51 19.64 20.60
C PHE A 539 -0.24 19.67 19.09
N ASP A 540 0.82 20.35 18.71
CA ASP A 540 1.23 20.47 17.31
C ASP A 540 2.43 19.57 17.05
N VAL A 541 2.40 18.93 15.89
CA VAL A 541 3.52 18.22 15.28
C VAL A 541 4.03 19.08 14.13
N THR A 542 5.31 19.41 14.15
CA THR A 542 5.93 20.27 13.14
C THR A 542 6.89 19.46 12.29
N VAL A 543 6.68 19.45 10.97
CA VAL A 543 7.63 18.85 10.01
C VAL A 543 8.30 19.98 9.24
N ASN A 544 9.62 20.09 9.35
CA ASN A 544 10.41 21.09 8.65
C ASN A 544 11.21 20.43 7.53
N GLY A 545 11.45 21.16 6.44
CA GLY A 545 12.33 20.72 5.37
C GLY A 545 12.58 21.80 4.33
N ASP A 546 13.19 21.37 3.22
CA ASP A 546 13.36 22.20 2.02
C ASP A 546 12.32 21.84 0.96
N TRP A 547 12.00 22.79 0.09
CA TRP A 547 11.16 22.51 -1.08
C TRP A 547 11.70 23.16 -2.35
N SER A 548 11.40 22.55 -3.49
CA SER A 548 11.78 23.03 -4.82
C SER A 548 10.69 22.76 -5.84
N LEU A 549 10.70 23.51 -6.94
CA LEU A 549 9.83 23.28 -8.08
C LEU A 549 10.64 22.71 -9.23
N ARG A 550 10.10 21.67 -9.86
CA ARG A 550 10.66 21.09 -11.08
C ARG A 550 9.58 21.11 -12.16
N GLY A 551 9.94 21.56 -13.36
CA GLY A 551 9.08 21.35 -14.51
C GLY A 551 9.06 19.86 -14.85
N SER A 552 7.88 19.33 -15.13
CA SER A 552 7.70 17.94 -15.55
C SER A 552 6.63 17.87 -16.64
N ILE A 553 6.43 16.69 -17.19
CA ILE A 553 5.27 16.34 -18.00
C ILE A 553 4.42 15.42 -17.11
N ASN A 554 3.11 15.67 -17.04
CA ASN A 554 2.20 14.78 -16.35
C ASN A 554 2.16 13.46 -17.12
N ILE A 555 2.52 12.35 -16.48
CA ILE A 555 2.58 11.03 -17.13
C ILE A 555 1.21 10.56 -17.64
N PHE A 556 0.12 11.03 -17.03
CA PHE A 556 -1.24 10.61 -17.39
C PHE A 556 -1.84 11.47 -18.50
N SER A 557 -1.64 12.79 -18.46
CA SER A 557 -2.23 13.71 -19.45
C SER A 557 -1.29 14.12 -20.57
N GLY A 558 0.02 13.89 -20.43
CA GLY A 558 1.04 14.42 -21.35
C GLY A 558 1.22 15.93 -21.29
N ASP A 559 0.49 16.64 -20.41
CA ASP A 559 0.58 18.09 -20.32
C ASP A 559 1.78 18.54 -19.50
N PRO A 560 2.42 19.67 -19.86
CA PRO A 560 3.42 20.30 -19.01
C PRO A 560 2.84 20.66 -17.63
N THR A 561 3.49 20.18 -16.58
CA THR A 561 3.11 20.41 -15.17
C THR A 561 4.31 20.93 -14.35
N THR A 562 4.05 21.39 -13.13
CA THR A 562 5.09 21.69 -12.14
C THR A 562 4.95 20.71 -10.97
N VAL A 563 6.03 19.99 -10.67
CA VAL A 563 6.16 19.15 -9.48
C VAL A 563 6.67 19.99 -8.32
N LEU A 564 5.96 19.96 -7.20
CA LEU A 564 6.43 20.38 -5.88
C LEU A 564 7.19 19.20 -5.25
N ASN A 565 8.51 19.36 -5.11
CA ASN A 565 9.36 18.40 -4.43
C ASN A 565 9.72 18.94 -3.04
N VAL A 566 9.37 18.19 -2.01
CA VAL A 566 9.62 18.49 -0.61
C VAL A 566 10.56 17.44 -0.05
N ALA A 567 11.62 17.89 0.61
CA ALA A 567 12.58 17.05 1.32
C ALA A 567 12.43 17.32 2.83
N PRO A 568 11.63 16.51 3.55
CA PRO A 568 11.51 16.62 4.99
C PRO A 568 12.85 16.37 5.67
N GLU A 569 13.24 17.24 6.61
CA GLU A 569 14.46 17.08 7.38
C GLU A 569 14.18 16.58 8.79
N ARG A 570 13.14 17.13 9.44
CA ARG A 570 12.94 16.98 10.88
C ARG A 570 11.47 17.00 11.27
N VAL A 571 11.08 16.07 12.14
CA VAL A 571 9.75 16.02 12.79
C VAL A 571 9.92 16.37 14.27
N GLU A 572 9.15 17.35 14.75
CA GLU A 572 9.18 17.85 16.12
C GLU A 572 7.80 17.77 16.76
N TYR A 573 7.70 17.20 17.97
CA TYR A 573 6.47 17.21 18.75
C TYR A 573 6.79 17.18 20.26
N GLY A 574 6.25 18.16 20.98
CA GLY A 574 6.58 18.35 22.40
C GLY A 574 8.08 18.62 22.63
N PHE A 575 8.77 17.68 23.27
CA PHE A 575 10.22 17.73 23.49
C PHE A 575 10.99 16.78 22.56
N THR A 576 10.28 16.00 21.75
CA THR A 576 10.87 15.02 20.84
C THR A 576 11.20 15.71 19.53
N SER A 577 12.34 15.34 18.96
CA SER A 577 12.75 15.81 17.66
C SER A 577 13.60 14.75 16.97
N THR A 578 13.13 14.29 15.82
CA THR A 578 13.68 13.16 15.09
C THR A 578 13.92 13.58 13.65
N ARG A 579 14.90 12.96 12.98
CA ARG A 579 15.09 13.13 11.53
C ARG A 579 13.89 12.52 10.79
N ALA A 580 13.50 13.15 9.68
CA ALA A 580 12.33 12.74 8.92
C ALA A 580 12.61 11.65 7.87
N ASP A 581 13.88 11.29 7.65
CA ASP A 581 14.33 10.22 6.75
C ASP A 581 13.72 8.85 7.07
N HIS A 582 13.50 8.56 8.36
CA HIS A 582 12.84 7.32 8.79
C HIS A 582 11.32 7.46 8.95
N TRP A 583 10.73 8.60 8.60
CA TRP A 583 9.33 8.90 8.87
C TRP A 583 8.44 8.67 7.64
N LYS A 584 8.24 7.39 7.31
CA LYS A 584 7.52 6.94 6.10
C LYS A 584 6.16 7.63 5.89
N SER A 585 5.43 7.95 6.95
CA SER A 585 4.10 8.58 6.85
C SER A 585 4.12 9.99 6.22
N VAL A 586 5.26 10.69 6.19
CA VAL A 586 5.40 12.00 5.55
C VAL A 586 5.55 11.89 4.03
N GLY A 587 5.90 10.70 3.53
CA GLY A 587 6.11 10.38 2.12
C GLY A 587 5.06 10.93 1.14
N PRO A 588 3.75 10.89 1.44
CA PRO A 588 2.70 11.32 0.51
C PRO A 588 2.80 12.79 0.08
N LEU A 589 3.53 13.64 0.79
CA LEU A 589 3.71 15.07 0.43
C LEU A 589 5.10 15.38 -0.15
N ASN A 590 5.94 14.38 -0.39
CA ASN A 590 7.32 14.58 -0.87
C ASN A 590 7.35 14.98 -2.35
N VAL A 591 6.51 14.38 -3.20
CA VAL A 591 6.51 14.64 -4.64
C VAL A 591 5.07 14.75 -5.11
N LEU A 592 4.66 15.97 -5.47
CA LEU A 592 3.29 16.28 -5.82
C LEU A 592 3.19 17.13 -7.08
N ASP A 593 2.31 16.75 -8.00
CA ASP A 593 2.02 17.51 -9.21
C ASP A 593 1.02 18.63 -8.90
N ILE A 594 1.36 19.88 -9.22
CA ILE A 594 0.45 21.02 -9.05
C ILE A 594 -0.45 21.09 -10.28
N THR A 595 -1.64 20.51 -10.19
CA THR A 595 -2.60 20.43 -11.30
C THR A 595 -3.53 21.63 -11.39
N TYR A 596 -3.80 22.30 -10.27
CA TYR A 596 -4.60 23.53 -10.24
C TYR A 596 -4.02 24.57 -9.28
N LEU A 597 -3.99 25.83 -9.72
CA LEU A 597 -3.63 26.97 -8.88
C LEU A 597 -4.43 28.21 -9.26
N ASP A 598 -4.95 28.90 -8.25
CA ASP A 598 -5.48 30.26 -8.36
C ASP A 598 -5.05 31.14 -7.17
N ASP A 599 -5.78 32.24 -6.92
CA ASP A 599 -5.46 33.22 -5.88
C ASP A 599 -5.49 32.65 -4.45
N ASP A 600 -6.41 31.72 -4.16
CA ASP A 600 -6.64 31.19 -2.81
C ASP A 600 -6.85 29.68 -2.72
N LEU A 601 -6.82 28.96 -3.85
CA LEU A 601 -6.95 27.51 -3.92
C LEU A 601 -5.79 26.90 -4.69
N ARG A 602 -5.27 25.79 -4.19
CA ARG A 602 -4.26 24.96 -4.85
C ARG A 602 -4.67 23.51 -4.74
N ILE A 603 -4.64 22.79 -5.86
CA ILE A 603 -4.88 21.35 -5.90
C ILE A 603 -3.60 20.69 -6.38
N MET A 604 -3.22 19.61 -5.70
CA MET A 604 -2.05 18.82 -6.04
C MET A 604 -2.43 17.34 -6.14
N ARG A 605 -1.79 16.61 -7.06
CA ARG A 605 -1.97 15.16 -7.22
C ARG A 605 -0.71 14.40 -6.83
N GLY A 606 -0.87 13.16 -6.38
CA GLY A 606 0.23 12.21 -6.22
C GLY A 606 0.85 11.90 -7.57
N ASN A 607 2.17 11.81 -7.63
CA ASN A 607 2.87 11.53 -8.88
C ASN A 607 2.65 10.08 -9.37
N THR A 608 2.41 9.15 -8.44
CA THR A 608 2.19 7.72 -8.71
C THR A 608 0.72 7.31 -8.80
N SER A 609 -0.21 8.21 -8.46
CA SER A 609 -1.64 7.90 -8.41
C SER A 609 -2.44 9.18 -8.66
N THR A 610 -3.19 9.19 -9.76
CA THR A 610 -4.12 10.28 -10.11
C THR A 610 -5.19 10.47 -9.05
N ASP A 611 -5.64 9.40 -8.42
CA ASP A 611 -6.70 9.44 -7.40
C ASP A 611 -6.26 10.06 -6.08
N THR A 612 -4.95 10.18 -5.86
CA THR A 612 -4.40 10.85 -4.68
C THR A 612 -4.40 12.35 -4.91
N VAL A 613 -5.33 13.06 -4.27
CA VAL A 613 -5.53 14.51 -4.41
C VAL A 613 -5.39 15.19 -3.06
N PHE A 614 -4.77 16.37 -3.06
CA PHE A 614 -4.69 17.27 -1.92
C PHE A 614 -5.22 18.66 -2.30
N VAL A 615 -6.25 19.12 -1.59
CA VAL A 615 -6.86 20.43 -1.79
C VAL A 615 -6.43 21.36 -0.66
N PHE A 616 -5.69 22.41 -1.00
CA PHE A 616 -5.20 23.42 -0.07
C PHE A 616 -5.83 24.78 -0.32
N LYS A 617 -6.17 25.49 0.75
CA LYS A 617 -6.64 26.88 0.68
C LYS A 617 -5.65 27.83 1.35
N ARG A 618 -5.43 28.98 0.74
CA ARG A 618 -4.55 30.02 1.27
C ARG A 618 -5.21 30.72 2.47
N CYS A 619 -4.45 30.90 3.56
CA CYS A 619 -4.91 31.53 4.81
C CYS A 619 -4.90 33.07 4.77
#